data_AF-A0A2D5UUH9-F1
#
_entry.id   AF-A0A2D5UUH9-F1
#
_cell.length_a   1.000
_cell.length_b   1.000
_cell.length_c   1.000
_cell.angle_alpha   90.00
_cell.angle_beta   90.00
_cell.angle_gamma   90.00
#
_symmetry.space_group_name_H-M   'P 1'
#
loop_
_entity.id
_entity.type
_entity.pdbx_description
1 polymer ?
#
loop_
_entity_poly.entity_id
_entity_poly.type
_entity_poly.pdbx_seq_one_letter_code
_entity_poly.pdbx_strand_id
1 'polypeptide(L)'
;MTDPITIYQIKVTLREIESPVWRRFQVQSYKNLHELHLTLQAVMGWTDSHLYAFTRGDLYYGIREDLEYLEAKDARTVRLDEVVHGQGARIAYEYDFGDYWLHTLVLEEILEAEPGRKYPFCLDGSRACPPEDCGGTSGYERLLEALRDPRHEDHIDMWLWAGEDFDPEAFDVDRVNRKLRQTRERVRFTQRQGQYLAYIHHFTQNNGHPPSTADMQRHFNVSRSTVSNTMTAMEMQGSIDRILYQPGTVRVLVPPEELPHLE
;
A
#
# COMPACT_ATOMS: atom_id res chain seq x y z
N MET A 1 27.09 -9.32 2.73
CA MET A 1 26.46 -7.98 2.73
C MET A 1 25.12 -8.19 2.06
N THR A 2 24.02 -7.96 2.77
CA THR A 2 22.68 -7.98 2.17
C THR A 2 22.61 -6.85 1.16
N ASP A 3 22.09 -7.11 -0.04
CA ASP A 3 21.88 -6.05 -1.02
C ASP A 3 21.01 -4.94 -0.40
N PRO A 4 21.32 -3.66 -0.66
CA PRO A 4 20.52 -2.56 -0.15
C PRO A 4 19.08 -2.67 -0.66
N ILE A 5 18.12 -2.35 0.20
CA ILE A 5 16.70 -2.35 -0.18
C ILE A 5 16.48 -1.26 -1.21
N THR A 6 15.99 -1.63 -2.39
CA THR A 6 15.62 -0.69 -3.44
C THR A 6 14.31 0.04 -3.09
N ILE A 7 14.35 1.36 -3.19
CA ILE A 7 13.23 2.27 -2.96
C ILE A 7 12.84 2.93 -4.28
N TYR A 8 11.55 2.89 -4.58
CA TYR A 8 10.97 3.62 -5.69
C TYR A 8 10.38 4.92 -5.20
N GLN A 9 10.82 6.03 -5.77
CA GLN A 9 10.15 7.32 -5.65
C GLN A 9 9.11 7.42 -6.75
N ILE A 10 7.84 7.48 -6.35
CA ILE A 10 6.69 7.53 -7.27
C ILE A 10 5.97 8.85 -7.09
N LYS A 11 5.64 9.47 -8.22
CA LYS A 11 4.63 10.53 -8.28
C LYS A 11 3.31 9.93 -8.75
N VAL A 12 2.28 10.01 -7.92
CA VAL A 12 0.89 9.76 -8.31
C VAL A 12 0.22 11.08 -8.64
N THR A 13 -0.54 11.13 -9.74
CA THR A 13 -1.32 12.30 -10.14
C THR A 13 -2.71 11.85 -10.57
N LEU A 14 -3.72 12.45 -9.97
CA LEU A 14 -5.12 12.24 -10.36
C LEU A 14 -5.35 12.86 -11.74
N ARG A 15 -5.97 12.11 -12.65
CA ARG A 15 -6.26 12.56 -14.01
C ARG A 15 -7.58 13.32 -14.05
N GLU A 16 -7.76 14.08 -15.13
CA GLU A 16 -9.03 14.75 -15.46
C GLU A 16 -9.48 15.81 -14.46
N ILE A 17 -8.57 16.27 -13.60
CA ILE A 17 -8.76 17.44 -12.74
C ILE A 17 -7.94 18.61 -13.27
N GLU A 18 -8.57 19.76 -13.47
CA GLU A 18 -7.93 20.95 -14.05
C GLU A 18 -6.70 21.39 -13.25
N SER A 19 -6.83 21.56 -11.92
CA SER A 19 -5.68 21.87 -11.06
C SER A 19 -5.13 20.57 -10.43
N PRO A 20 -3.90 20.15 -10.77
CA PRO A 20 -3.44 18.80 -10.45
C PRO A 20 -3.44 18.48 -8.95
N VAL A 21 -4.10 17.39 -8.59
CA VAL A 21 -3.96 16.74 -7.28
C VAL A 21 -2.90 15.65 -7.41
N TRP A 22 -1.85 15.72 -6.60
CA TRP A 22 -0.73 14.77 -6.71
C TRP A 22 -0.01 14.55 -5.39
N ARG A 23 0.68 13.40 -5.30
CA ARG A 23 1.58 13.05 -4.19
C ARG A 23 2.89 12.50 -4.73
N ARG A 24 3.98 12.79 -4.05
CA ARG A 24 5.29 12.17 -4.28
C ARG A 24 5.66 11.40 -3.03
N PHE A 25 5.89 10.11 -3.17
CA PHE A 25 6.18 9.23 -2.05
C PHE A 25 7.19 8.16 -2.44
N GLN A 26 7.79 7.56 -1.42
CA GLN A 26 8.79 6.51 -1.54
C GLN A 26 8.22 5.21 -0.97
N VAL A 27 8.44 4.11 -1.66
CA VAL A 27 7.94 2.76 -1.34
C VAL A 27 9.00 1.73 -1.70
N GLN A 28 9.07 0.63 -0.94
CA GLN A 28 10.00 -0.45 -1.24
C GLN A 28 9.58 -1.15 -2.56
N SER A 29 10.54 -1.34 -3.47
CA SER A 29 10.26 -1.88 -4.81
C SER A 29 9.70 -3.31 -4.80
N TYR A 30 10.07 -4.08 -3.77
CA TYR A 30 9.68 -5.49 -3.64
C TYR A 30 8.25 -5.70 -3.13
N LYS A 31 7.55 -4.62 -2.74
CA LYS A 31 6.17 -4.69 -2.26
C LYS A 31 5.21 -5.07 -3.39
N ASN A 32 4.15 -5.80 -3.06
CA ASN A 32 3.15 -6.17 -4.06
C ASN A 32 2.25 -4.98 -4.44
N LEU A 33 1.53 -5.10 -5.56
CA LEU A 33 0.66 -4.02 -6.04
C LEU A 33 -0.52 -3.73 -5.08
N HIS A 34 -0.97 -4.71 -4.29
CA HIS A 34 -1.98 -4.46 -3.26
C HIS A 34 -1.43 -3.58 -2.12
N GLU A 35 -0.19 -3.81 -1.67
CA GLU A 35 0.48 -2.95 -0.69
C GLU A 35 0.74 -1.53 -1.26
N LEU A 36 1.03 -1.42 -2.56
CA LEU A 36 1.06 -0.14 -3.25
C LEU A 36 -0.32 0.54 -3.23
N HIS A 37 -1.40 -0.20 -3.50
CA HIS A 37 -2.77 0.31 -3.40
C HIS A 37 -3.08 0.86 -1.99
N LEU A 38 -2.75 0.13 -0.92
CA LEU A 38 -2.95 0.62 0.46
C LEU A 38 -2.12 1.89 0.75
N THR A 39 -0.93 1.98 0.15
CA THR A 39 -0.10 3.19 0.21
C THR A 39 -0.78 4.36 -0.52
N LEU A 40 -1.36 4.11 -1.71
CA LEU A 40 -2.11 5.11 -2.48
C LEU A 40 -3.33 5.62 -1.69
N GLN A 41 -4.12 4.72 -1.10
CA GLN A 41 -5.25 5.06 -0.24
C GLN A 41 -4.82 5.98 0.93
N ALA A 42 -3.67 5.68 1.54
CA ALA A 42 -3.14 6.53 2.61
C ALA A 42 -2.65 7.91 2.12
N VAL A 43 -1.92 7.99 1.00
CA VAL A 43 -1.39 9.28 0.51
C VAL A 43 -2.45 10.16 -0.16
N MET A 44 -3.45 9.54 -0.80
CA MET A 44 -4.57 10.25 -1.40
C MET A 44 -5.65 10.60 -0.36
N GLY A 45 -5.68 9.91 0.79
CA GLY A 45 -6.60 10.24 1.89
C GLY A 45 -7.91 9.46 1.85
N TRP A 46 -8.08 8.54 0.89
CA TRP A 46 -9.22 7.64 0.76
C TRP A 46 -9.26 6.50 1.79
N THR A 47 -10.36 5.74 1.77
CA THR A 47 -10.73 4.80 2.83
C THR A 47 -10.70 3.33 2.42
N ASP A 48 -10.30 3.01 1.19
CA ASP A 48 -10.29 1.64 0.65
C ASP A 48 -11.69 1.02 0.69
N SER A 49 -12.69 1.80 0.25
CA SER A 49 -14.11 1.42 0.26
C SER A 49 -14.56 0.76 -1.05
N HIS A 50 -13.79 0.91 -2.13
CA HIS A 50 -14.17 0.50 -3.48
C HIS A 50 -13.12 -0.37 -4.15
N LEU A 51 -13.52 -1.00 -5.27
CA LEU A 51 -12.64 -1.80 -6.10
C LEU A 51 -11.53 -0.95 -6.73
N TYR A 52 -10.44 -1.61 -7.12
CA TYR A 52 -9.32 -0.97 -7.79
C TYR A 52 -8.66 -1.90 -8.82
N ALA A 53 -7.96 -1.29 -9.77
CA ALA A 53 -7.05 -2.00 -10.66
C ALA A 53 -5.87 -1.12 -11.05
N PHE A 54 -4.72 -1.74 -11.30
CA PHE A 54 -3.63 -1.14 -12.04
C PHE A 54 -3.65 -1.64 -13.48
N THR A 55 -3.21 -0.80 -14.42
CA THR A 55 -3.12 -1.19 -15.84
C THR A 55 -1.77 -0.79 -16.42
N ARG A 56 -1.12 -1.74 -17.09
CA ARG A 56 0.11 -1.51 -17.87
C ARG A 56 0.01 -2.23 -19.22
N GLY A 57 -0.08 -1.46 -20.31
CA GLY A 57 -0.43 -2.02 -21.61
C GLY A 57 -1.83 -2.64 -21.55
N ASP A 58 -1.96 -3.87 -22.02
CA ASP A 58 -3.24 -4.60 -22.04
C ASP A 58 -3.48 -5.45 -20.77
N LEU A 59 -2.55 -5.44 -19.81
CA LEU A 59 -2.64 -6.24 -18.58
C LEU A 59 -3.21 -5.45 -17.41
N TYR A 60 -4.16 -6.09 -16.72
CA TYR A 60 -4.77 -5.59 -15.49
C TYR A 60 -4.18 -6.28 -14.26
N TYR A 61 -4.12 -5.55 -13.15
CA TYR A 61 -3.66 -6.06 -11.86
C TYR A 61 -4.59 -5.57 -10.76
N GLY A 62 -5.30 -6.47 -10.09
CA GLY A 62 -6.21 -6.13 -8.99
C GLY A 62 -6.52 -7.35 -8.16
N ILE A 63 -7.55 -7.30 -7.31
CA ILE A 63 -8.01 -8.51 -6.63
C ILE A 63 -8.67 -9.41 -7.66
N ARG A 64 -8.15 -10.64 -7.80
CA ARG A 64 -8.53 -11.54 -8.90
C ARG A 64 -10.02 -11.85 -8.90
N GLU A 65 -10.60 -12.05 -7.72
CA GLU A 65 -12.02 -12.33 -7.53
C GLU A 65 -12.92 -11.15 -7.96
N ASP A 66 -12.38 -9.93 -8.01
CA ASP A 66 -13.14 -8.73 -8.38
C ASP A 66 -13.01 -8.41 -9.88
N LEU A 67 -12.10 -9.09 -10.60
CA LEU A 67 -11.77 -8.84 -12.01
C LEU A 67 -11.98 -10.07 -12.90
N GLU A 68 -12.93 -10.95 -12.56
CA GLU A 68 -13.12 -12.25 -13.24
C GLU A 68 -13.33 -12.16 -14.76
N TYR A 69 -13.81 -11.02 -15.27
CA TYR A 69 -14.07 -10.79 -16.69
C TYR A 69 -12.90 -10.18 -17.47
N LEU A 70 -11.79 -9.89 -16.80
CA LEU A 70 -10.59 -9.30 -17.39
C LEU A 70 -9.42 -10.28 -17.37
N GLU A 71 -8.48 -10.13 -18.30
CA GLU A 71 -7.17 -10.79 -18.20
C GLU A 71 -6.34 -10.08 -17.10
N ALA A 72 -6.63 -10.43 -15.85
CA ALA A 72 -6.08 -9.80 -14.68
C ALA A 72 -5.15 -10.72 -13.88
N LYS A 73 -4.06 -10.15 -13.37
CA LYS A 73 -3.19 -10.80 -12.38
C LYS A 73 -3.56 -10.35 -10.97
N ASP A 74 -3.41 -11.25 -10.01
CA ASP A 74 -3.69 -10.93 -8.61
C ASP A 74 -2.62 -9.98 -8.03
N ALA A 75 -3.05 -8.76 -7.69
CA ALA A 75 -2.21 -7.68 -7.16
C ALA A 75 -1.52 -8.04 -5.83
N ARG A 76 -2.04 -9.04 -5.09
CA ARG A 76 -1.41 -9.56 -3.85
C ARG A 76 -0.16 -10.41 -4.15
N THR A 77 0.02 -10.83 -5.40
CA THR A 77 1.05 -11.79 -5.81
C THR A 77 2.11 -11.20 -6.72
N VAL A 78 1.83 -10.04 -7.33
CA VAL A 78 2.72 -9.40 -8.29
C VAL A 78 3.43 -8.23 -7.62
N ARG A 79 4.77 -8.23 -7.69
CA ARG A 79 5.58 -7.13 -7.12
C ARG A 79 5.56 -5.89 -7.99
N LEU A 80 5.73 -4.74 -7.36
CA LEU A 80 5.84 -3.45 -8.03
C LEU A 80 7.00 -3.45 -9.03
N ASP A 81 8.17 -3.93 -8.62
CA ASP A 81 9.34 -4.05 -9.50
C ASP A 81 9.28 -5.21 -10.50
N GLU A 82 8.20 -5.99 -10.57
CA GLU A 82 7.92 -6.85 -11.73
C GLU A 82 7.13 -6.10 -12.81
N VAL A 83 6.45 -5.01 -12.43
CA VAL A 83 5.52 -4.27 -13.30
C VAL A 83 6.01 -2.89 -13.64
N VAL A 84 6.87 -2.24 -12.86
CA VAL A 84 7.37 -0.90 -13.14
C VAL A 84 8.89 -0.96 -13.11
N HIS A 85 9.51 -0.78 -14.29
CA HIS A 85 10.95 -0.95 -14.47
C HIS A 85 11.54 0.29 -15.11
N GLY A 86 12.58 0.83 -14.48
CA GLY A 86 13.32 1.97 -15.01
C GLY A 86 12.67 3.31 -14.72
N GLN A 87 13.51 4.32 -14.52
CA GLN A 87 13.09 5.69 -14.30
C GLN A 87 12.26 6.21 -15.49
N GLY A 88 11.16 6.89 -15.19
CA GLY A 88 10.18 7.39 -16.16
C GLY A 88 9.08 6.38 -16.52
N ALA A 89 9.13 5.14 -16.04
CA ALA A 89 8.07 4.16 -16.26
C ALA A 89 6.74 4.64 -15.69
N ARG A 90 5.65 4.36 -16.41
CA ARG A 90 4.29 4.77 -16.08
C ARG A 90 3.37 3.57 -15.94
N ILE A 91 2.45 3.65 -14.98
CA ILE A 91 1.35 2.71 -14.80
C ILE A 91 0.08 3.50 -14.45
N ALA A 92 -1.07 3.03 -14.91
CA ALA A 92 -2.36 3.61 -14.51
C ALA A 92 -2.87 2.91 -13.24
N TYR A 93 -3.57 3.66 -12.39
CA TYR A 93 -4.26 3.15 -11.21
C TYR A 93 -5.68 3.70 -11.19
N GLU A 94 -6.65 2.81 -11.31
CA GLU A 94 -8.07 3.11 -11.21
C GLU A 94 -8.55 2.72 -9.82
N TYR A 95 -9.26 3.64 -9.17
CA TYR A 95 -9.95 3.41 -7.90
C TYR A 95 -11.41 3.80 -8.06
N ASP A 96 -12.28 2.99 -7.47
CA ASP A 96 -13.73 3.10 -7.61
C ASP A 96 -14.20 2.97 -9.06
N PHE A 97 -14.68 1.79 -9.43
CA PHE A 97 -15.20 1.53 -10.78
C PHE A 97 -16.56 2.22 -11.03
N GLY A 98 -17.19 2.78 -10.00
CA GLY A 98 -18.35 3.66 -10.14
C GLY A 98 -17.92 5.07 -10.54
N ASP A 99 -17.15 5.73 -9.67
CA ASP A 99 -16.72 7.12 -9.85
C ASP A 99 -15.54 7.31 -10.82
N TYR A 100 -14.84 6.22 -11.15
CA TYR A 100 -13.75 6.15 -12.13
C TYR A 100 -12.56 7.07 -11.81
N TRP A 101 -12.03 7.00 -10.60
CA TRP A 101 -10.86 7.78 -10.22
C TRP A 101 -9.58 7.22 -10.84
N LEU A 102 -9.18 7.79 -11.98
CA LEU A 102 -8.01 7.35 -12.71
C LEU A 102 -6.77 8.17 -12.37
N HIS A 103 -5.67 7.48 -12.08
CA HIS A 103 -4.40 8.08 -11.73
C HIS A 103 -3.33 7.66 -12.72
N THR A 104 -2.33 8.52 -12.88
CA THR A 104 -1.03 8.11 -13.41
C THR A 104 -0.02 8.04 -12.28
N LEU A 105 0.66 6.90 -12.18
CA LEU A 105 1.85 6.73 -11.37
C LEU A 105 3.08 6.78 -12.28
N VAL A 106 4.09 7.55 -11.87
CA VAL A 106 5.38 7.66 -12.56
C VAL A 106 6.49 7.31 -11.59
N LEU A 107 7.35 6.36 -11.97
CA LEU A 107 8.59 6.08 -11.25
C LEU A 107 9.60 7.18 -11.56
N GLU A 108 9.77 8.13 -10.64
CA GLU A 108 10.64 9.29 -10.83
C GLU A 108 12.11 8.99 -10.51
N GLU A 109 12.38 8.17 -9.49
CA GLU A 109 13.75 7.80 -9.08
C GLU A 109 13.79 6.39 -8.49
N ILE A 110 14.95 5.73 -8.63
CA ILE A 110 15.27 4.44 -8.01
C ILE A 110 16.43 4.69 -7.07
N LEU A 111 16.21 4.46 -5.77
CA LEU A 111 17.09 4.84 -4.69
C LEU A 111 17.44 3.64 -3.82
N GLU A 112 18.49 3.75 -3.02
CA GLU A 112 18.75 2.83 -1.93
C GLU A 112 18.04 3.32 -0.65
N ALA A 113 17.59 2.39 0.19
CA ALA A 113 16.96 2.72 1.45
C ALA A 113 17.90 3.48 2.38
N GLU A 114 17.44 4.63 2.88
CA GLU A 114 18.20 5.44 3.82
C GLU A 114 18.24 4.76 5.21
N PRO A 115 19.41 4.70 5.88
CA PRO A 115 19.50 4.17 7.23
C PRO A 115 18.55 4.88 8.19
N GLY A 116 17.70 4.11 8.87
CA GLY A 116 16.75 4.62 9.86
C GLY A 116 15.46 5.22 9.30
N ARG A 117 15.35 5.42 7.98
CA ARG A 117 14.09 5.88 7.36
C ARG A 117 13.07 4.74 7.30
N LYS A 118 11.84 5.07 7.67
CA LYS A 118 10.68 4.17 7.63
C LYS A 118 9.91 4.43 6.33
N TYR A 119 9.65 3.37 5.57
CA TYR A 119 8.90 3.39 4.30
C TYR A 119 7.57 2.61 4.44
N PRO A 120 6.50 2.99 3.71
CA PRO A 120 6.43 4.11 2.76
C PRO A 120 6.53 5.48 3.43
N PHE A 121 6.96 6.49 2.66
CA PHE A 121 7.17 7.85 3.13
C PHE A 121 6.74 8.87 2.08
N CYS A 122 5.83 9.77 2.42
CA CYS A 122 5.42 10.87 1.56
C CYS A 122 6.42 12.03 1.67
N LEU A 123 6.96 12.46 0.53
CA LEU A 123 7.91 13.55 0.43
C LEU A 123 7.21 14.89 0.22
N ASP A 124 6.17 14.90 -0.62
CA ASP A 124 5.52 16.13 -1.07
C ASP A 124 4.17 15.84 -1.72
N GLY A 125 3.40 16.89 -1.99
CA GLY A 125 2.09 16.80 -2.61
C GLY A 125 1.42 18.16 -2.73
N SER A 126 0.28 18.18 -3.40
CA SER A 126 -0.52 19.39 -3.59
C SER A 126 -1.99 19.06 -3.62
N ARG A 127 -2.80 19.95 -3.02
CA ARG A 127 -4.27 19.93 -2.98
C ARG A 127 -4.86 18.73 -2.25
N ALA A 128 -6.06 18.87 -1.72
CA ALA A 128 -6.81 17.75 -1.14
C ALA A 128 -7.28 16.84 -2.28
N CYS A 129 -7.40 15.54 -2.00
CA CYS A 129 -8.06 14.64 -2.96
C CYS A 129 -9.57 14.81 -2.87
N PRO A 130 -10.30 14.50 -3.95
CA PRO A 130 -11.75 14.44 -3.92
C PRO A 130 -12.24 13.56 -2.76
N PRO A 131 -13.28 13.97 -2.03
CA PRO A 131 -13.94 13.11 -1.05
C PRO A 131 -14.42 11.80 -1.70
N GLU A 132 -14.50 10.73 -0.89
CA GLU A 132 -15.16 9.48 -1.31
C GLU A 132 -16.60 9.76 -1.75
N ASP A 133 -17.10 8.99 -2.72
CA ASP A 133 -18.49 9.05 -3.21
C ASP A 133 -18.95 10.44 -3.70
N CYS A 134 -18.03 11.32 -4.13
CA CYS A 134 -18.42 12.63 -4.65
C CYS A 134 -18.97 12.62 -6.08
N GLY A 135 -19.04 11.46 -6.75
CA GLY A 135 -19.63 11.31 -8.08
C GLY A 135 -18.61 11.53 -9.20
N GLY A 136 -17.38 11.05 -9.00
CA GLY A 136 -16.29 11.16 -9.95
C GLY A 136 -15.88 12.60 -10.26
N THR A 137 -15.11 12.78 -11.33
CA THR A 137 -14.59 14.08 -11.76
C THR A 137 -15.68 15.16 -11.83
N SER A 138 -16.82 14.84 -12.45
CA SER A 138 -17.90 15.81 -12.64
C SER A 138 -18.59 16.23 -11.33
N GLY A 139 -18.73 15.29 -10.39
CA GLY A 139 -19.31 15.59 -9.09
C GLY A 139 -18.36 16.41 -8.23
N TYR A 140 -17.05 16.14 -8.31
CA TYR A 140 -16.04 16.96 -7.67
C TYR A 140 -15.94 18.37 -8.27
N GLU A 141 -16.06 18.53 -9.59
CA GLU A 141 -16.13 19.86 -10.23
C GLU A 141 -17.31 20.67 -9.70
N ARG A 142 -18.52 20.07 -9.64
CA ARG A 142 -19.70 20.70 -9.04
C ARG A 142 -19.46 21.09 -7.58
N LEU A 143 -18.83 20.21 -6.80
CA LEU A 143 -18.46 20.50 -5.41
C LEU A 143 -17.56 21.74 -5.35
N LEU A 144 -16.50 21.80 -6.16
CA LEU A 144 -15.60 22.95 -6.19
C LEU A 144 -16.30 24.24 -6.62
N GLU A 145 -17.19 24.18 -7.60
CA GLU A 145 -18.00 25.33 -8.05
C GLU A 145 -18.88 25.86 -6.91
N ALA A 146 -19.60 24.98 -6.22
CA ALA A 146 -20.45 25.34 -5.10
C ALA A 146 -19.66 25.92 -3.93
N LEU A 147 -18.49 25.36 -3.60
CA LEU A 147 -17.65 25.85 -2.50
C LEU A 147 -17.00 27.22 -2.80
N ARG A 148 -16.79 27.57 -4.07
CA ARG A 148 -16.16 28.83 -4.48
C ARG A 148 -17.09 30.05 -4.38
N ASP A 149 -18.40 29.89 -4.56
CA ASP A 149 -19.38 30.99 -4.41
C ASP A 149 -20.30 30.74 -3.21
N PRO A 150 -20.14 31.48 -2.09
CA PRO A 150 -21.04 31.39 -0.94
C PRO A 150 -22.52 31.70 -1.23
N ARG A 151 -22.83 32.23 -2.42
CA ARG A 151 -24.20 32.51 -2.89
C ARG A 151 -24.73 31.44 -3.86
N HIS A 152 -23.93 30.43 -4.19
CA HIS A 152 -24.39 29.29 -4.97
C HIS A 152 -25.54 28.60 -4.24
N GLU A 153 -26.57 28.17 -4.97
CA GLU A 153 -27.77 27.56 -4.36
C GLU A 153 -27.41 26.32 -3.52
N ASP A 154 -26.48 25.50 -4.03
CA ASP A 154 -26.00 24.29 -3.34
C ASP A 154 -24.85 24.54 -2.34
N HIS A 155 -24.40 25.79 -2.09
CA HIS A 155 -23.18 26.05 -1.30
C HIS A 155 -23.23 25.40 0.09
N ILE A 156 -24.33 25.64 0.82
CA ILE A 156 -24.49 25.16 2.20
C ILE A 156 -24.55 23.63 2.24
N ASP A 157 -25.32 23.02 1.33
CA ASP A 157 -25.50 21.57 1.28
C ASP A 157 -24.18 20.87 0.92
N MET A 158 -23.43 21.42 -0.04
CA MET A 158 -22.14 20.89 -0.46
C MET A 158 -21.05 21.07 0.60
N TRP A 159 -21.04 22.19 1.31
CA TRP A 159 -20.11 22.42 2.42
C TRP A 159 -20.36 21.45 3.58
N LEU A 160 -21.62 21.24 3.97
CA LEU A 160 -21.98 20.27 5.00
C LEU A 160 -21.64 18.83 4.58
N TRP A 161 -21.86 18.50 3.30
CA TRP A 161 -21.57 17.17 2.76
C TRP A 161 -20.07 16.88 2.69
N ALA A 162 -19.26 17.82 2.19
CA ALA A 162 -17.81 17.67 2.10
C ALA A 162 -17.13 17.63 3.48
N GLY A 163 -17.81 18.17 4.49
CA GLY A 163 -17.32 18.33 5.85
C GLY A 163 -16.75 19.73 6.06
N GLU A 164 -17.02 20.29 7.25
CA GLU A 164 -16.72 21.70 7.58
C GLU A 164 -15.22 22.06 7.43
N ASP A 165 -14.35 21.07 7.60
CA ASP A 165 -12.88 21.21 7.53
C ASP A 165 -12.30 20.90 6.13
N PHE A 166 -13.14 20.63 5.12
CA PHE A 166 -12.66 20.33 3.77
C PHE A 166 -12.18 21.60 3.06
N ASP A 167 -10.87 21.67 2.80
CA ASP A 167 -10.25 22.68 1.96
C ASP A 167 -9.62 21.99 0.73
N PRO A 168 -10.10 22.26 -0.50
CA PRO A 168 -9.58 21.63 -1.71
C PRO A 168 -8.12 21.99 -2.00
N GLU A 169 -7.60 23.10 -1.46
CA GLU A 169 -6.21 23.50 -1.65
C GLU A 169 -5.27 22.91 -0.58
N ALA A 170 -5.82 22.39 0.52
CA ALA A 170 -5.02 21.92 1.65
C ALA A 170 -4.25 20.62 1.34
N PHE A 171 -2.98 20.59 1.75
CA PHE A 171 -2.18 19.38 1.82
C PHE A 171 -1.21 19.44 3.00
N ASP A 172 -1.21 18.40 3.83
CA ASP A 172 -0.32 18.25 5.00
C ASP A 172 0.45 16.93 4.89
N VAL A 173 1.73 17.05 4.51
CA VAL A 173 2.65 15.91 4.36
C VAL A 173 2.89 15.15 5.68
N ASP A 174 2.87 15.84 6.82
CA ASP A 174 3.07 15.23 8.13
C ASP A 174 1.84 14.43 8.53
N ARG A 175 0.62 14.92 8.23
CA ARG A 175 -0.63 14.17 8.41
C ARG A 175 -0.63 12.90 7.57
N VAL A 176 -0.23 12.99 6.30
CA VAL A 176 -0.11 11.81 5.43
C VAL A 176 0.90 10.81 6.01
N ASN A 177 2.08 11.27 6.42
CA ASN A 177 3.09 10.40 7.01
C ASN A 177 2.66 9.78 8.34
N ARG A 178 1.80 10.44 9.13
CA ARG A 178 1.14 9.81 10.29
C ARG A 178 0.23 8.65 9.87
N LYS A 179 -0.63 8.86 8.86
CA LYS A 179 -1.53 7.82 8.32
C LYS A 179 -0.74 6.64 7.75
N LEU A 180 0.33 6.90 6.99
CA LEU A 180 1.20 5.85 6.44
C LEU A 180 1.83 4.98 7.52
N ARG A 181 2.19 5.55 8.69
CA ARG A 181 2.69 4.75 9.81
C ARG A 181 1.63 3.82 10.38
N GLN A 182 0.40 4.30 10.54
CA GLN A 182 -0.73 3.51 11.06
C GLN A 182 -1.15 2.39 10.10
N THR A 183 -1.07 2.61 8.78
CA THR A 183 -1.36 1.55 7.79
C THR A 183 -0.36 0.38 7.88
N ARG A 184 0.90 0.64 8.30
CA ARG A 184 1.91 -0.41 8.49
C ARG A 184 1.65 -1.28 9.71
N GLU A 185 0.99 -0.74 10.73
CA GLU A 185 0.62 -1.43 11.97
C GLU A 185 -0.61 -2.36 11.77
N ARG A 186 -1.07 -2.50 10.52
CA ARG A 186 -2.18 -3.38 10.11
C ARG A 186 -1.70 -4.51 9.20
N VAL A 187 -0.52 -5.09 9.42
CA VAL A 187 -0.21 -6.39 8.79
C VAL A 187 -1.19 -7.41 9.36
N ARG A 188 -2.27 -7.68 8.61
CA ARG A 188 -3.29 -8.64 9.04
C ARG A 188 -2.77 -10.05 8.83
N PHE A 189 -2.40 -10.70 9.92
CA PHE A 189 -2.12 -12.12 9.97
C PHE A 189 -3.25 -12.84 10.72
N THR A 190 -3.51 -14.09 10.34
CA THR A 190 -4.37 -14.98 11.13
C THR A 190 -3.71 -15.24 12.49
N GLN A 191 -4.48 -15.66 13.51
CA GLN A 191 -3.93 -16.04 14.81
C GLN A 191 -2.76 -17.04 14.66
N ARG A 192 -2.90 -18.03 13.76
CA ARG A 192 -1.87 -19.02 13.50
C ARG A 192 -0.60 -18.40 12.90
N GLN A 193 -0.73 -17.50 11.94
CA GLN A 193 0.42 -16.79 11.37
C GLN A 193 1.08 -15.89 12.42
N GLY A 194 0.29 -15.20 13.27
CA GLY A 194 0.79 -14.43 14.40
C GLY A 194 1.67 -15.25 15.34
N GLN A 195 1.25 -16.49 15.66
CA GLN A 195 2.05 -17.42 16.45
C GLN A 195 3.39 -17.78 15.77
N TYR A 196 3.40 -17.99 14.44
CA TYR A 196 4.64 -18.21 13.69
C TYR A 196 5.58 -16.98 13.73
N LEU A 197 5.03 -15.77 13.55
CA LEU A 197 5.81 -14.53 13.61
C LEU A 197 6.42 -14.33 15.00
N ALA A 198 5.63 -14.52 16.07
CA ALA A 198 6.09 -14.46 17.45
C ALA A 198 7.21 -15.48 17.71
N TYR A 199 7.03 -16.73 17.25
CA TYR A 199 8.04 -17.77 17.40
C TYR A 199 9.34 -17.43 16.69
N ILE A 200 9.29 -17.03 15.42
CA ILE A 200 10.48 -16.65 14.65
C ILE A 200 11.20 -15.48 15.33
N HIS A 201 10.46 -14.48 15.79
CA HIS A 201 11.04 -13.32 16.48
C HIS A 201 11.75 -13.73 17.78
N HIS A 202 11.07 -14.42 18.70
CA HIS A 202 11.66 -14.84 19.97
C HIS A 202 12.82 -15.83 19.79
N PHE A 203 12.68 -16.78 18.88
CA PHE A 203 13.75 -17.73 18.57
C PHE A 203 14.99 -17.00 18.04
N THR A 204 14.81 -16.04 17.13
CA THR A 204 15.93 -15.26 16.58
C THR A 204 16.61 -14.41 17.65
N GLN A 205 15.84 -13.76 18.53
CA GLN A 205 16.40 -13.00 19.65
C GLN A 205 17.22 -13.87 20.60
N ASN A 206 16.75 -15.09 20.89
CA ASN A 206 17.39 -15.98 21.86
C ASN A 206 18.59 -16.74 21.28
N ASN A 207 18.60 -17.04 19.98
CA ASN A 207 19.59 -17.92 19.35
C ASN A 207 20.53 -17.20 18.36
N GLY A 208 20.24 -15.94 18.01
CA GLY A 208 21.02 -15.17 17.04
C GLY A 208 20.80 -15.59 15.57
N HIS A 209 19.90 -16.54 15.31
CA HIS A 209 19.50 -16.97 13.98
C HIS A 209 18.02 -17.40 13.97
N PRO A 210 17.31 -17.33 12.83
CA PRO A 210 15.92 -17.78 12.73
C PRO A 210 15.78 -19.30 12.85
N PRO A 211 14.59 -19.80 13.23
CA PRO A 211 14.33 -21.23 13.38
C PRO A 211 14.35 -21.92 12.01
N SER A 212 14.84 -23.16 11.99
CA SER A 212 14.75 -23.99 10.80
C SER A 212 13.31 -24.48 10.58
N THR A 213 13.01 -25.00 9.38
CA THR A 213 11.74 -25.69 9.13
C THR A 213 11.50 -26.82 10.14
N ALA A 214 12.55 -27.56 10.53
CA ALA A 214 12.43 -28.63 11.50
C ALA A 214 12.07 -28.09 12.90
N ASP A 215 12.60 -26.93 13.30
CA ASP A 215 12.28 -26.31 14.59
C ASP A 215 10.83 -25.84 14.62
N MET A 216 10.35 -25.20 13.56
CA MET A 216 8.94 -24.82 13.41
C MET A 216 8.00 -26.03 13.40
N GLN A 217 8.36 -27.12 12.70
CA GLN A 217 7.58 -28.35 12.71
C GLN A 217 7.45 -28.93 14.12
N ARG A 218 8.56 -29.01 14.87
CA ARG A 218 8.57 -29.53 16.25
C ARG A 218 7.77 -28.64 17.18
N HIS A 219 7.94 -27.33 17.09
CA HIS A 219 7.28 -26.37 17.97
C HIS A 219 5.76 -26.35 17.75
N PHE A 220 5.32 -26.24 16.50
CA PHE A 220 3.89 -26.14 16.18
C PHE A 220 3.17 -27.48 16.00
N ASN A 221 3.92 -28.60 16.09
CA ASN A 221 3.45 -29.96 15.83
C ASN A 221 2.69 -30.10 14.49
N VAL A 222 3.33 -29.66 13.40
CA VAL A 222 2.74 -29.71 12.05
C VAL A 222 3.67 -30.34 11.02
N SER A 223 3.11 -30.67 9.86
CA SER A 223 3.87 -31.16 8.72
C SER A 223 4.78 -30.08 8.12
N ARG A 224 5.80 -30.54 7.38
CA ARG A 224 6.71 -29.66 6.62
C ARG A 224 5.96 -28.83 5.57
N SER A 225 4.94 -29.40 4.94
CA SER A 225 4.12 -28.71 3.94
C SER A 225 3.32 -27.58 4.56
N THR A 226 2.75 -27.77 5.76
CA THR A 226 2.06 -26.70 6.49
C THR A 226 3.01 -25.55 6.79
N VAL A 227 4.21 -25.83 7.32
CA VAL A 227 5.22 -24.78 7.54
C VAL A 227 5.55 -24.06 6.24
N SER A 228 5.82 -24.80 5.15
CA SER A 228 6.15 -24.19 3.86
C SER A 228 5.04 -23.25 3.37
N ASN A 229 3.79 -23.71 3.41
CA ASN A 229 2.63 -22.95 2.94
C ASN A 229 2.39 -21.71 3.81
N THR A 230 2.48 -21.85 5.14
CA THR A 230 2.32 -20.72 6.07
C THR A 230 3.42 -19.68 5.86
N MET A 231 4.67 -20.10 5.68
CA MET A 231 5.78 -19.20 5.41
C MET A 231 5.62 -18.50 4.06
N THR A 232 5.20 -19.20 3.01
CA THR A 232 4.89 -18.59 1.71
C THR A 232 3.74 -17.57 1.83
N ALA A 233 2.67 -17.89 2.56
CA ALA A 233 1.57 -16.96 2.76
C ALA A 233 2.01 -15.71 3.54
N MET A 234 2.80 -15.87 4.61
CA MET A 234 3.34 -14.74 5.39
C MET A 234 4.28 -13.85 4.58
N GLU A 235 5.05 -14.45 3.66
CA GLU A 235 5.94 -13.74 2.73
C GLU A 235 5.14 -12.96 1.68
N MET A 236 4.13 -13.59 1.08
CA MET A 236 3.21 -12.93 0.13
C MET A 236 2.44 -11.78 0.79
N GLN A 237 2.11 -11.90 2.08
CA GLN A 237 1.46 -10.87 2.89
C GLN A 237 2.43 -9.77 3.37
N GLY A 238 3.73 -9.89 3.09
CA GLY A 238 4.73 -8.91 3.54
C GLY A 238 4.96 -8.87 5.05
N SER A 239 4.54 -9.91 5.77
CA SER A 239 4.74 -10.06 7.23
C SER A 239 6.11 -10.65 7.58
N ILE A 240 6.74 -11.33 6.63
CA ILE A 240 8.14 -11.77 6.68
C ILE A 240 8.85 -11.44 5.38
N ASP A 241 10.18 -11.45 5.42
CA ASP A 241 11.06 -11.40 4.26
C ASP A 241 12.05 -12.59 4.30
N ARG A 242 12.24 -13.28 3.17
CA ARG A 242 13.26 -14.32 3.05
C ARG A 242 14.47 -13.74 2.34
N ILE A 243 15.59 -13.69 3.04
CA ILE A 243 16.82 -13.13 2.48
C ILE A 243 17.30 -14.04 1.35
N LEU A 244 17.21 -13.56 0.11
CA LEU A 244 17.80 -14.20 -1.06
C LEU A 244 19.31 -14.35 -0.80
N TYR A 245 19.87 -15.52 -1.15
CA TYR A 245 21.29 -15.89 -0.97
C TYR A 245 21.76 -16.34 0.42
N GLN A 246 20.87 -16.42 1.41
CA GLN A 246 21.10 -17.18 2.64
C GLN A 246 19.94 -18.16 2.87
N PRO A 247 20.03 -19.40 2.31
CA PRO A 247 18.99 -20.40 2.51
C PRO A 247 18.76 -20.65 4.01
N GLY A 248 17.56 -20.30 4.49
CA GLY A 248 17.18 -20.48 5.90
C GLY A 248 17.04 -19.20 6.73
N THR A 249 17.39 -18.02 6.20
CA THR A 249 17.16 -16.75 6.91
C THR A 249 15.83 -16.12 6.57
N VAL A 250 14.98 -15.98 7.59
CA VAL A 250 13.70 -15.27 7.56
C VAL A 250 13.78 -14.10 8.52
N ARG A 251 13.29 -12.93 8.10
CA ARG A 251 13.13 -11.76 8.94
C ARG A 251 11.65 -11.45 9.15
N VAL A 252 11.23 -11.31 10.39
CA VAL A 252 9.88 -10.81 10.72
C VAL A 252 9.84 -9.30 10.44
N LEU A 253 8.85 -8.87 9.68
CA LEU A 253 8.64 -7.46 9.34
C LEU A 253 7.57 -6.77 10.20
N VAL A 254 6.85 -7.54 11.02
CA VAL A 254 5.86 -7.05 11.99
C VAL A 254 6.57 -6.51 13.26
N PRO A 255 6.20 -5.34 13.78
CA PRO A 255 6.76 -4.79 15.02
C PRO A 255 6.56 -5.73 16.22
N PRO A 256 7.55 -5.85 17.14
CA PRO A 256 7.45 -6.71 18.32
C PRO A 256 6.21 -6.50 19.19
N GLU A 257 5.77 -5.25 19.30
CA GLU A 257 4.60 -4.81 20.07
C GLU A 257 3.25 -5.32 19.50
N GLU A 258 3.22 -5.74 18.24
CA GLU A 258 2.04 -6.28 17.56
C GLU A 258 2.01 -7.81 17.54
N LEU A 259 3.12 -8.46 17.92
CA LEU A 259 3.18 -9.91 17.94
C LEU A 259 2.33 -10.46 19.10
N PRO A 260 1.51 -11.50 18.87
CA PRO A 260 0.77 -12.12 19.95
C PRO A 260 1.73 -12.80 20.93
N HIS A 261 1.26 -13.04 22.15
CA HIS A 261 1.97 -13.92 23.07
C HIS A 261 2.08 -15.32 22.47
N LEU A 262 3.28 -15.88 22.52
CA LEU A 262 3.53 -17.23 22.05
C LEU A 262 2.75 -18.23 22.93
N GLU A 263 1.84 -18.97 22.31
CA GLU A 263 1.00 -20.01 22.94
C GLU A 263 1.73 -21.35 23.10
#